data_AF-A0AAN8WMJ6-F1
#
_entry.id   AF-A0AAN8WMJ6-F1
#
_cell.length_a   1.000
_cell.length_b   1.000
_cell.length_c   1.000
_cell.angle_alpha   90.00
_cell.angle_beta   90.00
_cell.angle_gamma   90.00
#
_symmetry.space_group_name_H-M   'P 1'
#
loop_
_entity.id
_entity.type
_entity.pdbx_description
1 polymer ?
#
loop_
_entity_poly.entity_id
_entity_poly.type
_entity_poly.pdbx_seq_one_letter_code
_entity_poly.pdbx_strand_id
1 'polypeptide(L)'
;MLQFKLFDACRYDSDNEMFLLRVRECVEASKASVYDPPAIDDPHAIVFSQYQPAIHDQVREELKKERNESENSLKEEGSSNNGLSWVKPGTLQIFSKTAS
;
A
#
# COMPACT_ATOMS: atom_id res chain seq x y z
N MET A 1 7.22 -15.51 12.01
CA MET A 1 7.37 -14.03 11.98
C MET A 1 6.81 -13.30 13.23
N LEU A 2 5.99 -13.93 14.08
CA LEU A 2 5.43 -13.29 15.30
C LEU A 2 6.38 -13.24 16.51
N GLN A 3 7.50 -13.97 16.49
CA GLN A 3 8.47 -14.04 17.60
C GLN A 3 9.32 -12.77 17.78
N PHE A 4 9.33 -11.83 16.82
CA PHE A 4 10.26 -10.69 16.85
C PHE A 4 9.70 -9.43 17.53
N LYS A 5 8.38 -9.28 17.71
CA LYS A 5 7.81 -8.02 18.18
C LYS A 5 7.83 -7.79 19.70
N LEU A 6 8.00 -8.84 20.52
CA LEU A 6 7.95 -8.71 21.99
C LEU A 6 9.30 -8.44 22.65
N PHE A 7 10.43 -8.76 22.02
CA PHE A 7 11.75 -8.65 22.66
C PHE A 7 12.38 -7.26 22.54
N ASP A 8 12.02 -6.49 21.52
CA ASP A 8 12.68 -5.20 21.24
C ASP A 8 12.16 -4.04 22.09
N ALA A 9 10.89 -4.09 22.51
CA ALA A 9 10.27 -3.01 23.30
C ALA A 9 10.98 -2.81 24.66
N CYS A 10 11.41 -3.87 25.33
CA CYS A 10 12.12 -3.78 26.62
C CYS A 10 13.56 -3.27 26.47
N ARG A 11 14.18 -3.39 25.29
CA ARG A 11 15.57 -2.96 25.06
C ARG A 11 15.68 -1.47 24.72
N TYR A 12 14.62 -0.83 24.25
CA TYR A 12 14.62 0.61 23.96
C TYR A 12 15.06 1.45 25.18
N ASP A 13 14.55 1.11 26.37
CA ASP A 13 14.85 1.83 27.62
C ASP A 13 16.17 1.36 28.29
N SER A 14 16.65 0.15 27.95
CA SER A 14 17.77 -0.50 28.64
C SER A 14 19.10 -0.40 27.89
N ASP A 15 19.07 -0.40 26.55
CA ASP A 15 20.23 -0.53 25.67
C ASP A 15 19.88 -0.02 24.26
N ASN A 16 19.96 1.30 24.10
CA ASN A 16 19.53 2.01 22.89
C ASN A 16 20.37 1.66 21.66
N GLU A 17 21.68 1.43 21.82
CA GLU A 17 22.57 1.08 20.71
C GLU A 17 22.22 -0.28 20.10
N MET A 18 22.02 -1.29 20.95
CA MET A 18 21.58 -2.61 20.49
C MET A 18 20.18 -2.57 19.88
N PHE A 19 19.27 -1.76 20.43
CA PHE A 19 17.95 -1.55 19.84
C PHE A 19 18.07 -0.98 18.41
N LEU A 20 18.86 0.09 18.23
CA LEU A 20 19.06 0.69 16.91
C LEU A 20 19.71 -0.28 15.91
N LEU A 21 20.69 -1.08 16.37
CA LEU A 21 21.31 -2.11 15.54
C LEU A 21 20.28 -3.14 15.07
N ARG A 22 19.45 -3.66 15.98
CA ARG A 22 18.39 -4.62 15.64
C ARG A 22 17.33 -4.05 14.71
N VAL A 23 16.92 -2.80 14.91
CA VAL A 23 15.99 -2.13 14.00
C VAL A 23 16.55 -2.07 12.59
N ARG A 24 17.83 -1.72 12.42
CA ARG A 24 18.47 -1.72 11.10
C ARG A 24 18.50 -3.11 10.50
N GLU A 25 18.92 -4.12 11.25
CA GLU A 25 18.93 -5.52 10.79
C GLU A 25 17.54 -5.98 10.33
N CYS A 26 16.50 -5.67 11.10
CA CYS A 26 15.11 -5.99 10.75
C CYS A 26 14.65 -5.30 9.46
N VAL A 27 14.97 -4.02 9.31
CA VAL A 27 14.64 -3.26 8.10
C VAL A 27 15.36 -3.85 6.88
N GLU A 28 16.64 -4.15 6.99
CA GLU A 28 17.41 -4.74 5.88
C GLU A 28 16.93 -6.15 5.53
N ALA A 29 16.63 -7.00 6.52
CA ALA A 29 16.05 -8.32 6.29
C ALA A 29 14.67 -8.24 5.62
N SER A 30 13.83 -7.27 6.00
CA SER A 30 12.53 -7.05 5.37
C SER A 30 12.66 -6.55 3.93
N LYS A 31 13.64 -5.67 3.65
CA LYS A 31 13.90 -5.20 2.27
C LYS A 31 14.43 -6.31 1.39
N ALA A 32 15.29 -7.18 1.93
CA ALA A 32 15.90 -8.28 1.17
C ALA A 32 14.86 -9.31 0.71
N SER A 33 13.81 -9.54 1.50
CA SER A 33 12.79 -10.57 1.24
C SER A 33 11.54 -10.07 0.51
N VAL A 34 11.44 -8.78 0.19
CA VAL A 34 10.22 -8.18 -0.39
C VAL A 34 9.84 -8.77 -1.76
N TYR A 35 10.83 -9.27 -2.50
CA TYR A 35 10.65 -9.87 -3.83
C TYR A 35 10.75 -11.39 -3.80
N ASP A 36 10.87 -12.00 -2.62
CA ASP A 36 10.88 -13.45 -2.49
C ASP A 36 9.50 -14.00 -2.88
N PRO A 37 9.45 -15.17 -3.52
CA PRO A 37 8.19 -15.83 -3.79
C PRO A 37 7.48 -16.17 -2.46
N PRO A 38 6.14 -16.20 -2.46
CA PRO A 38 5.38 -16.55 -1.27
C PRO A 38 5.77 -17.96 -0.82
N ALA A 39 5.87 -18.15 0.50
CA ALA A 39 6.26 -19.44 1.08
C ALA A 39 5.23 -20.55 0.83
N ILE A 40 4.01 -20.18 0.43
CA ILE A 40 2.91 -21.08 0.11
C ILE A 40 2.59 -20.91 -1.37
N ASP A 41 2.32 -22.02 -2.05
CA ASP A 41 1.84 -22.04 -3.43
C ASP A 41 0.37 -21.61 -3.49
N ASP A 42 0.13 -20.34 -3.18
CA ASP A 42 -1.16 -19.67 -3.29
C ASP A 42 -1.16 -18.78 -4.56
N PRO A 43 -1.96 -19.14 -5.59
CA PRO A 43 -2.06 -18.34 -6.82
C PRO A 43 -2.59 -16.91 -6.60
N HIS A 44 -3.23 -16.66 -5.46
CA HIS A 44 -3.80 -15.36 -5.10
C HIS A 44 -2.92 -14.56 -4.14
N ALA A 45 -1.72 -15.06 -3.82
CA ALA A 45 -0.76 -14.32 -3.02
C ALA A 45 -0.33 -13.03 -3.74
N ILE A 46 -0.27 -11.94 -2.97
CA ILE A 46 0.29 -10.68 -3.47
C ILE A 46 1.81 -10.85 -3.57
N VAL A 47 2.34 -10.65 -4.77
CA VAL A 47 3.78 -10.69 -5.05
C VAL A 47 4.24 -9.34 -5.58
N PHE A 48 5.48 -8.98 -5.26
CA PHE A 48 6.09 -7.75 -5.74
C PHE A 48 7.21 -8.07 -6.73
N SER A 49 7.38 -7.19 -7.70
CA SER A 49 8.51 -7.21 -8.63
C SER A 49 9.29 -5.90 -8.53
N GLN A 50 10.57 -5.95 -8.90
CA GLN A 50 11.39 -4.74 -8.97
C GLN A 50 10.80 -3.74 -9.98
N TYR A 51 11.05 -2.46 -9.70
CA TYR A 51 10.60 -1.39 -10.58
C TYR A 51 11.35 -1.43 -11.92
N GLN A 52 10.63 -1.52 -13.02
CA GLN A 52 11.19 -1.50 -14.38
C GLN A 52 10.75 -0.22 -15.09
N PRO A 53 11.63 0.79 -15.26
CA PRO A 53 11.27 2.08 -15.86
C PRO A 53 10.58 1.93 -17.22
N ALA A 54 11.07 1.04 -18.07
CA ALA A 54 10.52 0.78 -19.40
C ALA A 54 9.05 0.31 -19.41
N ILE A 55 8.58 -0.33 -18.33
CA ILE A 55 7.20 -0.84 -18.21
C ILE A 55 6.36 0.10 -17.36
N HIS A 56 6.93 0.61 -16.25
CA HIS A 56 6.17 1.29 -15.21
C HIS A 56 6.15 2.82 -15.36
N ASP A 57 7.10 3.44 -16.08
CA ASP A 57 7.16 4.90 -16.17
C ASP A 57 5.91 5.46 -16.84
N GLN A 58 5.44 4.85 -17.93
CA GLN A 58 4.25 5.31 -18.65
C GLN A 58 3.02 5.39 -17.72
N VAL A 59 2.71 4.28 -17.03
CA VAL A 59 1.57 4.21 -16.10
C VAL A 59 1.76 5.18 -14.94
N ARG A 60 3.00 5.33 -14.42
CA ARG A 60 3.29 6.30 -13.35
C ARG A 60 3.00 7.72 -13.80
N GLU A 61 3.39 8.11 -15.01
CA GLU A 61 3.10 9.44 -15.54
C GLU A 61 1.61 9.64 -15.86
N GLU A 62 0.89 8.59 -16.27
CA GLU A 62 -0.57 8.63 -16.41
C GLU A 62 -1.28 8.86 -15.06
N LEU A 63 -0.84 8.18 -14.00
CA LEU A 63 -1.38 8.34 -12.64
C LEU A 63 -1.13 9.73 -12.05
N LYS A 64 -0.07 10.42 -12.47
CA LYS A 64 0.24 11.80 -12.06
C LYS A 64 -0.65 12.84 -12.74
N LYS A 65 -1.23 12.52 -13.90
CA LYS A 65 -2.16 13.44 -14.57
C LYS A 65 -3.40 13.52 -13.71
N GLU A 66 -3.82 14.74 -13.40
CA GLU A 66 -5.13 14.95 -12.78
C GLU A 66 -6.17 14.28 -13.68
N ARG A 67 -7.02 13.44 -13.08
CA ARG A 67 -8.18 12.89 -13.78
C ARG A 67 -9.09 14.08 -14.06
N ASN A 68 -8.88 14.74 -15.19
CA ASN A 68 -9.77 15.77 -15.68
C ASN A 68 -11.17 15.17 -15.66
N GLU A 69 -12.09 15.78 -14.89
CA GLU A 69 -13.49 15.36 -14.79
C GLU A 69 -14.25 15.47 -16.13
N SER A 70 -13.54 15.81 -17.22
CA SER A 70 -14.09 16.30 -18.48
C SER A 70 -13.83 15.41 -19.71
N GLU A 71 -13.39 14.16 -19.57
CA GLU A 71 -13.56 13.15 -20.64
C GLU A 71 -14.64 12.13 -20.31
N ASN A 72 -15.86 12.61 -20.52
CA ASN A 72 -17.07 11.83 -20.71
C ASN A 72 -16.94 10.93 -21.95
N SER A 73 -17.02 9.60 -21.81
CA SER A 73 -17.64 8.63 -22.76
C SER A 73 -17.03 7.22 -22.67
N LEU A 74 -17.32 6.48 -21.58
CA LEU A 74 -17.70 5.09 -21.76
C LEU A 74 -19.22 5.04 -21.61
N LYS A 75 -19.89 5.23 -22.74
CA LYS A 75 -21.28 4.79 -22.91
C LYS A 75 -21.25 3.27 -22.98
N GLU A 76 -21.17 2.61 -21.83
CA GLU A 76 -21.73 1.28 -21.68
C GLU A 76 -23.08 1.45 -21.00
N GLU A 77 -24.14 1.12 -21.75
CA GLU A 77 -25.50 1.12 -21.26
C GLU A 77 -25.61 0.18 -20.05
N GLY A 78 -25.96 0.76 -18.90
CA GLY A 78 -26.57 0.01 -17.81
C GLY A 78 -25.69 -0.31 -16.61
N SER A 79 -25.03 0.69 -16.00
CA SER A 79 -24.85 0.72 -14.53
C SER A 79 -24.16 1.99 -14.07
N SER A 80 -24.96 2.91 -13.52
CA SER A 80 -24.64 3.79 -12.39
C SER A 80 -23.20 4.29 -12.26
N ASN A 81 -22.97 5.53 -12.73
CA ASN A 81 -21.79 6.36 -12.50
C ASN A 81 -21.61 6.76 -11.02
N ASN A 82 -21.46 5.80 -10.12
CA ASN A 82 -21.16 6.07 -8.72
C ASN A 82 -19.99 5.19 -8.31
N GLY A 83 -18.77 5.70 -8.50
CA GLY A 83 -17.57 5.09 -7.95
C GLY A 83 -17.77 4.84 -6.45
N LEU A 84 -17.27 3.71 -5.97
CA LEU A 84 -17.34 3.25 -4.58
C LEU A 84 -16.47 4.12 -3.64
N SER A 85 -16.49 5.45 -3.79
CA SER A 85 -15.82 6.38 -2.89
C SER A 85 -16.71 6.63 -1.69
N TRP A 86 -16.26 6.18 -0.52
CA TRP A 86 -16.90 6.48 0.76
C TRP A 86 -16.55 7.88 1.30
N VAL A 87 -15.76 8.64 0.54
CA VAL A 87 -15.31 9.99 0.87
C VAL A 87 -15.73 10.96 -0.22
N LYS A 88 -16.20 12.15 0.19
CA LYS A 88 -16.53 13.23 -0.75
C LYS A 88 -15.25 13.71 -1.48
N PRO A 89 -15.25 13.77 -2.81
CA PRO A 89 -14.13 14.33 -3.58
C PRO A 89 -13.71 15.71 -3.05
N GLY A 90 -12.40 15.96 -2.95
CA GLY A 90 -11.86 17.21 -2.44
C GLY A 90 -11.97 17.40 -0.91
N THR A 91 -12.43 16.38 -0.18
CA THR A 91 -12.54 16.44 1.29
C THR A 91 -12.08 15.12 1.92
N LEU A 92 -11.88 15.11 3.24
CA LEU A 92 -11.71 13.88 4.02
C LEU A 92 -13.02 13.43 4.70
N GLN A 93 -14.16 14.01 4.32
CA GLN A 93 -15.44 13.72 4.95
C GLN A 93 -16.01 12.40 4.42
N ILE A 94 -16.16 11.43 5.33
CA ILE A 94 -16.79 10.14 5.06
C ILE A 94 -18.32 10.32 5.05
N PHE A 95 -19.02 9.64 4.12
CA PHE A 95 -20.48 9.63 4.03
C PHE A 95 -21.14 8.73 5.08
N SER A 96 -20.76 8.78 6.36
CA SER A 96 -21.50 8.05 7.39
C SER A 96 -22.84 8.77 7.67
N LYS A 97 -23.96 8.05 7.52
CA LYS A 97 -25.32 8.52 7.85
C LYS A 97 -25.35 9.13 9.25
N THR A 98 -26.03 10.26 9.41
CA THR A 98 -26.52 10.70 10.72
C THR A 98 -27.61 9.72 11.15
N ALA A 99 -27.39 9.00 12.25
CA ALA A 99 -28.46 8.25 12.91
C ALA A 99 -29.55 9.26 13.29
N SER A 100 -30.74 9.06 12.73
CA SER A 100 -31.93 9.83 13.08
C SER A 100 -32.64 9.23 14.29
#